data_AF-A0A7S2VS11-F1
#
_entry.id   AF-A0A7S2VS11-F1
#
_cell.length_a   1.000
_cell.length_b   1.000
_cell.length_c   1.000
_cell.angle_alpha   90.00
_cell.angle_beta   90.00
_cell.angle_gamma   90.00
#
_symmetry.space_group_name_H-M   'P 1'
#
loop_
_entity.id
_entity.type
_entity.pdbx_description
1 polymer ?
#
loop_
_entity_poly.entity_id
_entity_poly.type
_entity_poly.pdbx_seq_one_letter_code
_entity_poly.pdbx_strand_id
1 'polypeptide(L)'
;ARATPQQAPRTAARQSRRNVDRHKKFASAIPALSSGAELLTFVEEHGQAFNDVHVVLCMIRLGRISSTLQRRDVAHPAFFRLLSFTKDLMRQRILDNEDMANILAAVARLRMQGVISLRKGDLAHATEDLLGYSIGDCFPDELATIAWALAGLRRSQSPLWKPLAE
;
A
#
# COMPACT_ATOMS: atom_id res chain seq x y z
N ALA A 1 -56.24 13.53 6.25
CA ALA A 1 -54.94 13.00 6.69
C ALA A 1 -53.83 13.94 6.22
N ARG A 2 -53.11 14.60 7.14
CA ARG A 2 -51.96 15.47 6.78
C ARG A 2 -50.71 14.58 6.69
N ALA A 3 -50.06 14.58 5.53
CA ALA A 3 -48.79 13.91 5.31
C ALA A 3 -47.68 14.58 6.14
N THR A 4 -46.99 13.77 6.95
CA THR A 4 -45.80 14.19 7.69
C THR A 4 -44.65 14.42 6.70
N PRO A 5 -43.93 15.56 6.72
CA PRO A 5 -42.80 15.77 5.83
C PRO A 5 -41.61 14.89 6.25
N GLN A 6 -41.08 14.10 5.32
CA GLN A 6 -39.84 13.32 5.45
C GLN A 6 -38.66 14.24 5.86
N GLN A 7 -38.28 14.20 7.14
CA GLN A 7 -37.11 14.92 7.68
C GLN A 7 -35.79 14.13 7.63
N ALA A 8 -35.74 12.99 6.92
CA ALA A 8 -34.56 12.11 6.88
C ALA A 8 -33.35 12.51 5.97
N PRO A 9 -33.39 13.47 5.01
CA PRO A 9 -32.28 13.61 4.05
C PRO A 9 -31.12 14.54 4.47
N ARG A 10 -31.30 15.42 5.46
CA ARG A 10 -30.28 16.45 5.81
C ARG A 10 -29.08 15.90 6.60
N THR A 11 -29.30 14.89 7.42
CA THR A 11 -28.26 14.27 8.26
C THR A 11 -27.32 13.38 7.45
N ALA A 12 -27.87 12.58 6.53
CA ALA A 12 -27.09 11.71 5.64
C ALA A 12 -26.18 12.51 4.69
N ALA A 13 -26.70 13.59 4.08
CA ALA A 13 -25.90 14.46 3.21
C ALA A 13 -24.75 15.15 3.96
N ARG A 14 -24.95 15.55 5.22
CA ARG A 14 -23.90 16.17 6.05
C ARG A 14 -22.83 15.16 6.46
N GLN A 15 -23.21 13.93 6.80
CA GLN A 15 -22.27 12.85 7.09
C GLN A 15 -21.45 12.47 5.85
N SER A 16 -22.09 12.38 4.68
CA SER A 16 -21.40 12.12 3.41
C SER A 16 -20.34 13.18 3.11
N ARG A 17 -20.67 14.48 3.24
CA ARG A 17 -19.70 15.57 3.05
C ARG A 17 -18.51 15.47 4.01
N ARG A 18 -18.77 15.24 5.29
CA ARG A 18 -17.71 15.07 6.30
C ARG A 18 -16.79 13.90 5.98
N ASN A 19 -17.33 12.79 5.47
CA ASN A 19 -16.52 11.65 5.04
C ASN A 19 -15.66 12.03 3.84
N VAL A 20 -16.23 12.66 2.81
CA VAL A 20 -15.47 13.12 1.62
C VAL A 20 -14.35 14.07 2.02
N ASP A 21 -14.62 15.04 2.88
CA ASP A 21 -13.60 15.98 3.36
C ASP A 21 -12.48 15.26 4.13
N ARG A 22 -12.84 14.25 4.93
CA ARG A 22 -11.87 13.42 5.64
C ARG A 22 -11.00 12.59 4.68
N HIS A 23 -11.60 11.96 3.66
CA HIS A 23 -10.84 11.19 2.66
C HIS A 23 -9.88 12.10 1.87
N LYS A 24 -10.33 13.28 1.47
CA LYS A 24 -9.46 14.29 0.82
C LYS A 24 -8.29 14.70 1.72
N LYS A 25 -8.55 14.93 3.02
CA LYS A 25 -7.49 15.26 3.98
C LYS A 25 -6.44 14.15 4.06
N PHE A 26 -6.85 12.89 4.16
CA PHE A 26 -5.91 11.77 4.20
C PHE A 26 -5.10 11.66 2.91
N ALA A 27 -5.75 11.72 1.75
CA ALA A 27 -5.08 11.68 0.44
C ALA A 27 -4.05 12.82 0.28
N SER A 28 -4.32 14.00 0.84
CA SER A 28 -3.37 15.12 0.83
C SER A 28 -2.25 14.99 1.87
N ALA A 29 -2.51 14.34 3.01
CA ALA A 29 -1.55 14.21 4.10
C ALA A 29 -0.51 13.13 3.84
N ILE A 30 -0.91 11.97 3.32
CA ILE A 30 -0.03 10.80 3.15
C ILE A 30 1.24 11.13 2.32
N PRO A 31 1.16 11.83 1.17
CA PRO A 31 2.36 12.18 0.40
C PRO A 31 3.34 13.11 1.13
N ALA A 32 2.87 13.87 2.13
CA ALA A 32 3.68 14.82 2.89
C ALA A 32 4.46 14.17 4.06
N LEU A 33 4.10 12.95 4.48
CA LEU A 33 4.73 12.25 5.61
C LEU A 33 6.17 11.89 5.26
N SER A 34 7.14 12.41 6.00
CA SER A 34 8.55 12.44 5.60
C SER A 34 9.36 11.23 6.08
N SER A 35 8.91 10.54 7.12
CA SER A 35 9.61 9.41 7.73
C SER A 35 8.72 8.17 7.89
N GLY A 36 9.36 7.00 7.98
CA GLY A 36 8.67 5.76 8.27
C GLY A 36 7.87 5.81 9.57
N ALA A 37 8.43 6.39 10.62
CA ALA A 37 7.75 6.57 11.91
C ALA A 37 6.47 7.42 11.77
N GLU A 38 6.55 8.59 11.12
CA GLU A 38 5.38 9.45 10.87
C GLU A 38 4.27 8.72 10.13
N LEU A 39 4.63 7.96 9.10
CA LEU A 39 3.68 7.18 8.33
C LEU A 39 3.01 6.09 9.17
N LEU A 40 3.77 5.38 9.99
CA LEU A 40 3.24 4.28 10.81
C LEU A 40 2.35 4.78 11.95
N THR A 41 2.69 5.91 12.57
CA THR A 41 1.80 6.60 13.51
C THR A 41 0.51 7.04 12.82
N PHE A 42 0.59 7.62 11.62
CA PHE A 42 -0.59 8.00 10.85
C PHE A 42 -1.50 6.80 10.53
N VAL A 43 -0.92 5.66 10.15
CA VAL A 43 -1.66 4.39 9.92
C VAL A 43 -2.29 3.87 11.22
N GLU A 44 -1.60 3.99 12.35
CA GLU A 44 -2.14 3.57 13.64
C GLU A 44 -3.36 4.39 14.06
N GLU A 45 -3.25 5.71 13.96
CA GLU A 45 -4.27 6.67 14.38
C GLU A 45 -5.50 6.69 13.46
N HIS A 46 -5.30 6.48 12.16
CA HIS A 46 -6.36 6.70 11.16
C HIS A 46 -6.71 5.48 10.32
N GLY A 47 -5.98 4.37 10.46
CA GLY A 47 -6.14 3.19 9.60
C GLY A 47 -7.53 2.57 9.59
N GLN A 48 -8.31 2.72 10.66
CA GLN A 48 -9.72 2.25 10.71
C GLN A 48 -10.65 3.02 9.76
N ALA A 49 -10.27 4.22 9.33
CA ALA A 49 -11.03 5.06 8.41
C ALA A 49 -10.47 5.07 6.99
N PHE A 50 -9.49 4.20 6.70
CA PHE A 50 -8.92 4.10 5.36
C PHE A 50 -9.88 3.38 4.41
N ASN A 51 -9.87 3.85 3.16
CA ASN A 51 -10.34 3.09 2.02
C ASN A 51 -9.13 2.51 1.27
N ASP A 52 -9.42 1.72 0.25
CA ASP A 52 -8.50 1.21 -0.77
C ASP A 52 -7.45 2.25 -1.22
N VAL A 53 -7.88 3.42 -1.68
CA VAL A 53 -6.96 4.48 -2.15
C VAL A 53 -5.94 4.88 -1.09
N HIS A 54 -6.36 5.02 0.18
CA HIS A 54 -5.44 5.41 1.25
C HIS A 54 -4.42 4.32 1.56
N VAL A 55 -4.82 3.04 1.49
CA VAL A 55 -3.90 1.92 1.70
C VAL A 55 -2.83 1.90 0.60
N VAL A 56 -3.24 2.08 -0.66
CA VAL A 56 -2.31 2.17 -1.80
C VAL A 56 -1.33 3.34 -1.61
N LEU A 57 -1.84 4.54 -1.31
CA LEU A 57 -1.00 5.72 -1.07
C LEU A 57 -0.01 5.50 0.07
N CYS A 58 -0.46 4.90 1.18
CA CYS A 58 0.41 4.56 2.31
C CYS A 58 1.51 3.59 1.89
N MET A 59 1.20 2.55 1.11
CA MET A 59 2.21 1.60 0.63
C MET A 59 3.22 2.25 -0.31
N ILE A 60 2.74 3.04 -1.28
CA ILE A 60 3.61 3.78 -2.19
C ILE A 60 4.55 4.67 -1.38
N ARG A 61 4.00 5.40 -0.40
CA ARG A 61 4.78 6.29 0.44
C ARG A 61 5.82 5.52 1.26
N LEU A 62 5.42 4.43 1.90
CA LEU A 62 6.30 3.54 2.67
C LEU A 62 7.47 3.04 1.82
N GLY A 63 7.20 2.63 0.58
CA GLY A 63 8.23 2.22 -0.38
C GLY A 63 9.20 3.36 -0.72
N ARG A 64 8.70 4.57 -0.95
CA ARG A 64 9.52 5.75 -1.26
C ARG A 64 10.42 6.18 -0.11
N ILE A 65 9.90 6.13 1.13
CA ILE A 65 10.65 6.51 2.33
C ILE A 65 11.35 5.31 3.00
N SER A 66 11.46 4.17 2.31
CA SER A 66 11.98 2.93 2.88
C SER A 66 13.40 3.04 3.42
N SER A 67 14.23 3.94 2.89
CA SER A 67 15.57 4.25 3.41
C SER A 67 15.57 4.90 4.79
N THR A 68 14.45 5.48 5.22
CA THR A 68 14.27 6.10 6.54
C THR A 68 13.75 5.12 7.59
N LEU A 69 13.31 3.92 7.18
CA LEU A 69 12.79 2.91 8.10
C LEU A 69 13.92 2.33 8.95
N GLN A 70 13.74 2.43 10.26
CA GLN A 70 14.60 1.79 11.24
C GLN A 70 14.05 0.41 11.61
N ARG A 71 14.88 -0.47 12.19
CA ARG A 71 14.45 -1.80 12.64
C ARG A 71 13.23 -1.76 13.56
N ARG A 72 13.12 -0.73 14.41
CA ARG A 72 11.97 -0.54 15.31
C ARG A 72 10.66 -0.26 14.58
N ASP A 73 10.72 0.39 13.41
CA ASP A 73 9.55 0.74 12.62
C ASP A 73 8.94 -0.52 11.96
N VAL A 74 9.79 -1.48 11.59
CA VAL A 74 9.36 -2.78 11.04
C VAL A 74 8.65 -3.64 12.09
N ALA A 75 9.04 -3.48 13.36
CA ALA A 75 8.37 -4.17 14.48
C ALA A 75 7.03 -3.52 14.87
N HIS A 76 6.71 -2.35 14.32
CA HIS A 76 5.50 -1.61 14.69
C HIS A 76 4.23 -2.34 14.20
N PRO A 77 3.19 -2.51 15.03
CA PRO A 77 1.95 -3.20 14.62
C PRO A 77 1.27 -2.60 13.39
N ALA A 78 1.33 -1.28 13.24
CA ALA A 78 0.79 -0.58 12.08
C ALA A 78 1.45 -0.99 10.74
N PHE A 79 2.73 -1.39 10.78
CA PHE A 79 3.44 -1.86 9.60
C PHE A 79 2.80 -3.15 9.07
N PHE A 80 2.60 -4.14 9.94
CA PHE A 80 1.95 -5.40 9.59
C PHE A 80 0.48 -5.21 9.19
N ARG A 81 -0.22 -4.28 9.84
CA ARG A 81 -1.61 -3.94 9.47
C ARG A 81 -1.68 -3.41 8.03
N LEU A 82 -0.77 -2.50 7.66
CA LEU A 82 -0.72 -1.95 6.31
C LEU A 82 -0.41 -3.03 5.26
N LEU A 83 0.55 -3.93 5.55
CA LEU A 83 0.83 -5.07 4.68
C LEU A 83 -0.39 -6.00 4.53
N SER A 84 -1.14 -6.24 5.61
CA SER A 84 -2.35 -7.07 5.56
C SER A 84 -3.42 -6.44 4.68
N PHE A 85 -3.72 -5.14 4.86
CA PHE A 85 -4.70 -4.45 4.02
C PHE A 85 -4.31 -4.51 2.54
N THR A 86 -3.04 -4.30 2.23
CA THR A 86 -2.54 -4.36 0.86
C THR A 86 -2.74 -5.75 0.25
N LYS A 87 -2.41 -6.80 1.01
CA LYS A 87 -2.62 -8.19 0.59
C LYS A 87 -4.10 -8.48 0.32
N ASP A 88 -4.99 -7.96 1.16
CA ASP A 88 -6.44 -8.14 0.98
C ASP A 88 -6.95 -7.42 -0.27
N LEU A 89 -6.46 -6.22 -0.57
CA LEU A 89 -6.80 -5.49 -1.80
C LEU A 89 -6.35 -6.24 -3.07
N MET A 90 -5.12 -6.77 -3.06
CA MET A 90 -4.60 -7.57 -4.17
C MET A 90 -5.47 -8.82 -4.41
N ARG A 91 -5.84 -9.54 -3.34
CA ARG A 91 -6.69 -10.73 -3.42
C ARG A 91 -8.10 -10.44 -3.93
N GLN A 92 -8.67 -9.31 -3.54
CA GLN A 92 -10.01 -8.90 -3.95
C GLN A 92 -10.07 -8.36 -5.39
N ARG A 93 -8.92 -8.20 -6.04
CA ARG A 93 -8.79 -7.63 -7.39
C ARG A 93 -9.42 -6.25 -7.54
N ILE A 94 -9.30 -5.43 -6.48
CA ILE A 94 -9.86 -4.06 -6.45
C ILE A 94 -8.92 -3.06 -7.14
N LEU A 95 -7.62 -3.34 -7.10
CA LEU A 95 -6.58 -2.47 -7.62
C LEU A 95 -6.63 -2.43 -9.16
N ASP A 96 -6.37 -1.28 -9.76
CA ASP A 96 -6.09 -1.20 -11.19
C ASP A 96 -4.61 -1.53 -11.49
N ASN A 97 -4.24 -1.45 -12.77
CA ASN A 97 -2.88 -1.77 -13.23
C ASN A 97 -1.83 -0.81 -12.65
N GLU A 98 -2.15 0.48 -12.54
CA GLU A 98 -1.26 1.51 -12.00
C GLU A 98 -1.00 1.26 -10.50
N ASP A 99 -2.07 1.04 -9.73
CA ASP A 99 -1.99 0.75 -8.30
C ASP A 99 -1.18 -0.52 -8.04
N MET A 100 -1.39 -1.57 -8.84
CA MET A 100 -0.64 -2.81 -8.74
C MET A 100 0.86 -2.59 -9.01
N ALA A 101 1.20 -1.93 -10.12
CA ALA A 101 2.58 -1.61 -10.49
C ALA A 101 3.29 -0.83 -9.37
N ASN A 102 2.59 0.15 -8.81
CA ASN A 102 3.10 0.99 -7.73
C ASN A 102 3.29 0.23 -6.40
N ILE A 103 2.35 -0.63 -6.02
CA ILE A 103 2.48 -1.49 -4.83
C ILE A 103 3.66 -2.43 -4.97
N LEU A 104 3.83 -3.07 -6.13
CA LEU A 104 4.98 -3.95 -6.37
C LEU A 104 6.30 -3.22 -6.29
N ALA A 105 6.36 -2.02 -6.88
CA ALA A 105 7.54 -1.19 -6.79
C ALA A 105 7.85 -0.80 -5.33
N ALA A 106 6.83 -0.53 -4.51
CA ALA A 106 7.01 -0.29 -3.08
C ALA A 106 7.54 -1.52 -2.34
N VAL A 107 6.96 -2.70 -2.57
CA VAL A 107 7.40 -3.98 -1.99
C VAL A 107 8.84 -4.29 -2.40
N ALA A 108 9.20 -4.07 -3.67
CA ALA A 108 10.56 -4.24 -4.17
C ALA A 108 11.55 -3.32 -3.44
N ARG A 109 11.21 -2.04 -3.23
CA ARG A 109 12.05 -1.12 -2.45
C ARG A 109 12.25 -1.60 -1.01
N LEU A 110 11.16 -1.97 -0.32
CA LEU A 110 11.23 -2.49 1.05
C LEU A 110 12.11 -3.74 1.13
N ARG A 111 12.00 -4.63 0.14
CA ARG A 111 12.81 -5.84 0.08
C ARG A 111 14.29 -5.53 -0.18
N MET A 112 14.59 -4.64 -1.12
CA MET A 112 15.96 -4.24 -1.46
C MET A 112 16.66 -3.53 -0.29
N GLN A 113 15.93 -2.79 0.53
CA GLN A 113 16.42 -2.18 1.77
C GLN A 113 16.52 -3.19 2.94
N GLY A 114 16.18 -4.47 2.72
CA GLY A 114 16.22 -5.49 3.76
C GLY A 114 15.15 -5.32 4.85
N VAL A 115 14.16 -4.45 4.64
CA VAL A 115 13.07 -4.17 5.57
C VAL A 115 12.14 -5.38 5.70
N ILE A 116 11.85 -6.03 4.57
CA ILE A 116 11.03 -7.24 4.52
C ILE A 116 11.80 -8.42 3.94
N SER A 117 11.44 -9.62 4.36
CA SER A 117 11.87 -10.86 3.74
C SER A 117 10.67 -11.56 3.15
N LEU A 118 10.66 -11.73 1.83
CA LEU A 118 9.63 -12.49 1.14
C LEU A 118 10.10 -13.93 1.00
N ARG A 119 9.22 -14.89 1.28
CA ARG A 119 9.49 -16.28 0.94
C ARG A 119 9.39 -16.43 -0.57
N LYS A 120 10.07 -17.44 -1.13
CA LYS A 120 10.06 -17.73 -2.57
C LYS A 120 8.62 -17.88 -3.12
N GLY A 121 7.71 -18.43 -2.30
CA GLY A 121 6.29 -18.56 -2.64
C GLY A 121 5.53 -17.23 -2.71
N ASP A 122 5.89 -16.23 -1.89
CA ASP A 122 5.19 -14.94 -1.89
C ASP A 122 5.47 -14.15 -3.18
N LEU A 123 6.67 -14.27 -3.74
CA LEU A 123 7.02 -13.67 -5.03
C LEU A 123 6.27 -14.32 -6.19
N ALA A 124 6.13 -15.66 -6.16
CA ALA A 124 5.36 -16.38 -7.17
C ALA A 124 3.89 -15.94 -7.16
N HIS A 125 3.27 -15.86 -5.98
CA HIS A 125 1.90 -15.36 -5.84
C HIS A 125 1.76 -13.91 -6.29
N ALA A 126 2.69 -13.01 -5.92
CA ALA A 126 2.64 -11.63 -6.40
C ALA A 126 2.77 -11.51 -7.93
N THR A 127 3.54 -12.42 -8.56
CA THR A 127 3.69 -12.48 -10.01
C THR A 127 2.46 -13.11 -10.68
N GLU A 128 1.85 -14.12 -10.06
CA GLU A 128 0.61 -14.75 -10.53
C GLU A 128 -0.59 -13.81 -10.39
N ASP A 129 -0.69 -13.06 -9.30
CA ASP A 129 -1.70 -12.03 -9.10
C ASP A 129 -1.59 -10.99 -10.23
N LEU A 130 -0.37 -10.52 -10.52
CA LEU A 130 -0.03 -9.66 -11.66
C LEU A 130 -0.40 -10.22 -13.03
N LEU A 131 -0.08 -11.49 -13.28
CA LEU A 131 -0.41 -12.17 -14.54
C LEU A 131 -1.92 -12.43 -14.65
N GLY A 132 -2.62 -12.48 -13.52
CA GLY A 132 -4.08 -12.52 -13.43
C GLY A 132 -4.73 -11.17 -13.71
N TYR A 133 -3.96 -10.07 -13.65
CA TYR A 133 -4.31 -8.80 -14.26
C TYR A 133 -3.94 -8.82 -15.75
N SER A 134 -4.76 -8.16 -16.57
CA SER A 134 -4.53 -8.11 -18.01
C SER A 134 -3.29 -7.25 -18.29
N ILE A 135 -2.12 -7.88 -18.34
CA ILE A 135 -0.85 -7.24 -18.76
C ILE A 135 -1.00 -6.59 -20.13
N GLY A 136 -1.91 -7.10 -20.98
CA GLY A 136 -2.25 -6.52 -22.27
C GLY A 136 -2.89 -5.13 -22.20
N ASP A 137 -3.46 -4.77 -21.05
CA ASP A 137 -4.09 -3.46 -20.80
C ASP A 137 -3.17 -2.50 -20.01
N CYS A 138 -1.94 -2.91 -19.70
CA CYS A 138 -0.97 -2.04 -19.03
C CYS A 138 -0.36 -1.02 -19.99
N PHE A 139 -0.19 0.20 -19.51
CA PHE A 139 0.61 1.20 -20.22
C PHE A 139 2.12 0.85 -20.16
N PRO A 140 2.93 1.34 -21.12
CA PRO A 140 4.36 0.99 -21.17
C PRO A 140 5.16 1.34 -19.92
N ASP A 141 4.82 2.42 -19.23
CA ASP A 141 5.45 2.88 -17.98
C ASP A 141 5.07 2.00 -16.78
N GLU A 142 3.84 1.52 -16.72
CA GLU A 142 3.40 0.51 -15.75
C GLU A 142 4.17 -0.80 -15.94
N LEU A 143 4.30 -1.27 -17.19
CA LEU A 143 5.08 -2.46 -17.53
C LEU A 143 6.55 -2.32 -17.15
N ALA A 144 7.15 -1.16 -17.41
CA ALA A 144 8.53 -0.89 -17.01
C ALA A 144 8.69 -0.92 -15.47
N THR A 145 7.73 -0.34 -14.75
CA THR A 145 7.70 -0.33 -13.28
C THR A 145 7.57 -1.75 -12.71
N ILE A 146 6.67 -2.55 -13.27
CA ILE A 146 6.47 -3.96 -12.92
C ILE A 146 7.74 -4.76 -13.19
N ALA A 147 8.33 -4.62 -14.38
CA ALA A 147 9.55 -5.34 -14.76
C ALA A 147 10.72 -4.99 -13.81
N TRP A 148 10.89 -3.72 -13.48
CA TRP A 148 11.89 -3.28 -12.50
C TRP A 148 11.64 -3.88 -11.11
N ALA A 149 10.38 -3.86 -10.64
CA ALA A 149 10.01 -4.39 -9.34
C ALA A 149 10.31 -5.90 -9.25
N LEU A 150 9.88 -6.68 -10.25
CA LEU A 150 10.13 -8.12 -10.32
C LEU A 150 11.63 -8.44 -10.38
N ALA A 151 12.42 -7.66 -11.11
CA ALA A 151 13.87 -7.80 -11.15
C ALA A 151 14.52 -7.54 -9.77
N GLY A 152 14.07 -6.49 -9.06
CA GLY A 152 14.54 -6.18 -7.71
C GLY A 152 14.21 -7.28 -6.70
N LEU A 153 12.98 -7.81 -6.77
CA LEU A 153 12.53 -8.91 -5.93
C LEU A 153 13.33 -10.19 -6.20
N ARG A 154 13.63 -10.52 -7.46
CA ARG A 154 14.49 -11.65 -7.84
C ARG A 154 15.94 -11.50 -7.38
N ARG A 155 16.57 -10.34 -7.61
CA ARG A 155 17.99 -10.11 -7.23
C ARG A 155 18.22 -10.21 -5.72
N SER A 156 17.21 -9.88 -4.92
CA SER A 156 17.24 -10.04 -3.46
C SER A 156 17.15 -11.50 -2.96
N GLN A 157 17.00 -12.49 -3.87
CA GLN A 157 17.08 -13.91 -3.54
C GLN A 157 18.52 -14.46 -3.57
N SER A 158 19.49 -13.67 -4.02
CA SER A 158 20.90 -14.05 -3.89
C SER A 158 21.32 -13.89 -2.42
N PRO A 159 21.97 -14.89 -1.80
CA PRO A 159 22.56 -14.75 -0.48
C PRO A 159 23.79 -13.84 -0.61
N LEU A 160 23.58 -12.53 -0.69
CA LEU A 160 24.65 -11.52 -0.55
C LEU A 160 24.98 -11.24 0.91
N TRP A 161 24.47 -12.06 1.83
CA TRP A 161 24.91 -12.16 3.21
C TRP A 161 25.56 -13.52 3.37
N LYS A 162 26.85 -13.60 3.04
CA LYS A 162 27.73 -14.31 3.97
C LYS A 162 27.53 -13.61 5.32
N PRO A 163 27.25 -14.33 6.41
CA PRO A 163 27.39 -13.70 7.71
C PRO A 163 28.83 -13.20 7.80
N LEU A 164 29.01 -11.96 8.27
CA LEU A 164 30.22 -11.63 9.00
C LEU A 164 30.22 -12.54 10.23
N ALA A 165 30.74 -13.75 10.05
CA ALA A 165 31.00 -14.73 11.08
C ALA A 165 32.47 -15.08 10.99
N GLU A 166 33.19 -14.55 12.00
CA GLU A 166 34.50 -14.92 12.54
C GLU A 166 35.75 -14.67 11.68
#